data_AF-W6TJE5-F1
#
_entry.id   AF-W6TJE5-F1
#
_cell.length_a   1.000
_cell.length_b   1.000
_cell.length_c   1.000
_cell.angle_alpha   90.00
_cell.angle_beta   90.00
_cell.angle_gamma   90.00
#
_symmetry.space_group_name_H-M   'P 1'
#
loop_
_entity.id
_entity.type
_entity.pdbx_description
1 polymer ?
#
loop_
_entity_poly.entity_id
_entity_poly.type
_entity_poly.pdbx_seq_one_letter_code
_entity_poly.pdbx_strand_id
1 'polypeptide(L)' 'MKQENYDLQYKIYTLGIKKILFRNKEEYEKHFGGVIYLFTRAFQEDIQTQDQTQNGIYSTIPNFQEIELEQIYLQLKH' A
#
# COMPACT_ATOMS: atom_id res chain seq x y z
N MET A 1 -11.76 13.35 -2.02
CA MET A 1 -10.85 12.45 -1.28
C MET A 1 -9.49 12.54 -1.95
N LYS A 2 -8.42 12.88 -1.22
CA LYS A 2 -7.10 13.08 -1.83
C LYS A 2 -6.31 11.78 -1.82
N GLN A 3 -5.70 11.45 -2.95
CA GLN A 3 -4.78 10.31 -3.10
C GLN A 3 -3.69 10.30 -2.02
N GLU A 4 -3.19 11.48 -1.65
CA GLU A 4 -2.21 11.71 -0.58
C GLU A 4 -2.59 11.06 0.76
N ASN A 5 -3.88 11.05 1.12
CA ASN A 5 -4.34 10.48 2.39
C ASN A 5 -4.25 8.94 2.39
N TYR A 6 -4.54 8.31 1.25
CA TYR A 6 -4.41 6.86 1.09
C TYR A 6 -2.94 6.43 1.02
N ASP A 7 -2.12 7.29 0.41
CA ASP A 7 -0.68 7.11 0.31
C ASP A 7 -0.02 7.07 1.70
N LEU A 8 -0.35 8.04 2.56
CA LEU A 8 0.12 8.06 3.93
C LEU A 8 -0.40 6.87 4.74
N GLN A 9 -1.69 6.54 4.58
CA GLN A 9 -2.33 5.48 5.34
C GLN A 9 -1.65 4.12 5.12
N TYR A 10 -1.38 3.74 3.86
CA TYR A 10 -0.74 2.44 3.62
C TYR A 10 0.67 2.43 4.18
N LYS A 11 1.44 3.53 4.08
CA LYS A 11 2.80 3.59 4.62
C LYS A 11 2.83 3.37 6.13
N ILE A 12 1.89 3.97 6.88
CA ILE A 12 1.77 3.78 8.32
C ILE A 12 1.41 2.31 8.65
N TYR A 13 0.46 1.71 7.93
CA TYR A 13 0.08 0.32 8.16
C TYR A 13 1.21 -0.65 7.80
N THR A 14 1.87 -0.45 6.67
CA THR A 14 3.04 -1.26 6.29
C THR A 14 4.17 -1.09 7.30
N LEU A 15 4.39 0.10 7.86
CA LEU A 15 5.41 0.30 8.91
C LEU A 15 5.10 -0.52 10.16
N GLY A 16 3.84 -0.55 10.60
CA GLY A 16 3.41 -1.38 11.72
C GLY A 16 3.63 -2.87 11.45
N ILE A 17 3.14 -3.36 10.31
CA ILE A 17 3.31 -4.76 9.88
C ILE A 17 4.79 -5.12 9.79
N LYS A 18 5.59 -4.24 9.18
CA LYS A 18 7.04 -4.41 9.02
C LYS A 18 7.74 -4.65 10.34
N LYS A 19 7.44 -3.82 11.35
CA LYS A 19 8.04 -3.93 12.69
C LYS A 19 7.57 -5.16 13.48
N ILE A 20 6.35 -5.63 13.23
CA ILE A 20 5.76 -6.76 13.95
C ILE A 20 6.19 -8.10 13.34
N LEU A 21 6.19 -8.20 12.01
CA LEU A 21 6.32 -9.48 11.30
C LEU A 21 7.72 -9.78 10.77
N PHE A 22 8.55 -8.77 10.50
CA PHE A 22 9.82 -8.98 9.83
C PHE A 22 11.00 -8.47 10.66
N ARG A 23 12.07 -9.27 10.71
CA ARG A 23 13.29 -8.95 11.45
C ARG A 23 14.31 -8.22 10.61
N ASN A 24 14.31 -8.46 9.30
CA ASN A 24 15.26 -7.88 8.36
C ASN A 24 14.64 -7.70 6.97
N LYS A 25 15.41 -7.06 6.08
CA LYS A 25 15.01 -6.75 4.72
C LYS A 25 14.72 -8.00 3.88
N GLU A 26 15.54 -9.04 4.03
CA GLU A 26 15.40 -10.29 3.25
C GLU A 26 14.07 -10.99 3.57
N GLU A 27 13.70 -11.05 4.85
CA GLU A 27 12.43 -11.62 5.30
C GLU A 27 11.24 -10.83 4.76
N TYR A 28 11.32 -9.50 4.78
CA TYR A 28 10.30 -8.62 4.18
C TYR A 28 10.17 -8.86 2.67
N GLU A 29 11.27 -8.82 1.91
CA GLU A 29 11.23 -8.97 0.45
C GLU A 29 10.76 -10.37 0.01
N LYS A 30 11.00 -11.39 0.85
CA LYS A 30 10.55 -12.76 0.59
C LYS A 30 9.07 -12.99 0.92
N HIS A 31 8.53 -12.34 1.95
CA HIS A 31 7.22 -12.69 2.51
C HIS A 31 6.15 -11.61 2.39
N PHE A 32 6.53 -10.36 2.19
CA PHE A 32 5.57 -9.26 2.08
C PHE A 32 5.02 -9.15 0.65
N GLY A 33 3.74 -9.45 0.49
CA GLY A 33 3.04 -9.44 -0.81
C GLY A 33 2.50 -8.08 -1.25
N GLY A 34 2.65 -7.04 -0.43
CA GLY A 34 2.14 -5.69 -0.73
C GLY A 34 0.85 -5.34 0.02
N VAL A 35 0.21 -4.27 -0.45
CA VAL A 35 -1.03 -3.70 0.08
C VAL A 35 -2.06 -3.65 -1.04
N ILE A 36 -3.31 -3.99 -0.72
CA ILE A 36 -4.43 -3.92 -1.65
C ILE A 36 -5.50 -3.01 -1.04
N TYR A 37 -5.93 -2.02 -1.82
CA TYR A 37 -7.12 -1.20 -1.55
C TYR A 37 -8.27 -1.63 -2.44
N LEU A 38 -9.43 -1.82 -1.82
CA LEU A 38 -10.67 -2.20 -2.47
C LEU A 38 -11.70 -1.08 -2.29
N PHE A 39 -12.02 -0.37 -3.38
CA PHE A 39 -13.07 0.63 -3.41
C PHE A 39 -14.40 -0.03 -3.77
N THR A 40 -15.12 -0.49 -2.74
CA THR A 40 -16.32 -1.33 -2.87
C THR A 40 -17.41 -0.77 -3.79
N ARG A 41 -17.50 0.55 -3.95
CA ARG A 41 -18.47 1.21 -4.84
C ARG A 41 -18.10 1.23 -6.31
N ALA A 42 -16.83 0.98 -6.64
CA ALA A 42 -16.35 0.95 -8.01
C ALA A 42 -16.40 -0.46 -8.60
N PHE A 43 -16.80 -1.47 -7.82
CA PHE A 43 -17.02 -2.82 -8.35
C PHE A 43 -18.27 -2.83 -9.23
N GLN A 44 -18.10 -3.24 -10.49
CA GLN A 44 -19.21 -3.48 -11.41
C GLN A 44 -19.41 -5.00 -11.60
N GLU A 45 -20.65 -5.41 -11.87
CA GLU A 45 -21.00 -6.83 -12.02
C GLU A 45 -20.34 -7.46 -13.27
N ASP A 46 -20.03 -6.66 -14.30
CA ASP A 46 -19.54 -7.14 -15.58
C ASP A 46 -18.01 -7.03 -15.70
N ILE A 47 -17.33 -7.97 -15.04
CA ILE A 47 -15.86 -8.02 -14.88
C ILE A 47 -15.14 -8.27 -16.23
N GLN A 48 -15.83 -8.80 -17.24
CA GLN A 48 -15.21 -9.32 -18.47
C GLN A 48 -14.65 -8.24 -19.42
N THR A 49 -14.98 -6.96 -19.21
CA THR A 49 -14.60 -5.86 -20.12
C THR A 49 -13.69 -4.80 -19.50
N GLN A 50 -13.24 -4.99 -18.25
CA GLN A 50 -12.57 -3.91 -17.51
C GLN A 50 -11.07 -4.11 -17.32
N ASP A 51 -10.33 -3.01 -17.49
CA ASP A 51 -8.95 -2.89 -17.03
C ASP A 51 -8.89 -3.01 -15.49
N GLN A 52 -7.83 -3.61 -14.95
CA GLN A 52 -7.66 -3.86 -13.50
C GLN A 52 -7.78 -2.59 -12.64
N THR A 53 -7.49 -1.42 -13.20
CA THR A 53 -7.59 -0.11 -12.56
C THR A 53 -9.01 0.46 -12.55
N GLN A 54 -9.91 -0.03 -13.42
CA GLN A 54 -11.29 0.45 -13.55
C GLN A 54 -12.26 -0.22 -12.57
N ASN A 55 -11.89 -1.33 -11.94
CA ASN A 55 -12.75 -2.09 -11.03
C ASN A 55 -12.55 -1.73 -9.54
N GLY A 56 -11.95 -0.57 -9.24
CA GLY A 56 -11.75 -0.12 -7.85
C GLY A 56 -10.72 -0.91 -7.04
N ILE A 57 -9.88 -1.73 -7.68
CA ILE A 57 -8.79 -2.45 -7.03
C ILE A 57 -7.50 -1.70 -7.30
N TYR A 58 -6.77 -1.38 -6.23
CA TYR A 58 -5.45 -0.75 -6.33
C TYR A 58 -4.48 -1.55 -5.48
N SER A 59 -3.29 -1.82 -6.01
CA SER A 59 -2.25 -2.56 -5.31
C SER A 59 -0.93 -1.82 -5.36
N THR A 60 -0.16 -1.90 -4.28
CA THR A 60 1.20 -1.40 -4.22
C THR A 60 2.09 -2.35 -3.42
N ILE A 61 3.34 -2.48 -3.82
CA ILE A 61 4.36 -3.25 -3.08
C ILE A 61 5.43 -2.24 -2.62
N PRO A 62 5.27 -1.65 -1.43
CA PRO A 62 6.23 -0.67 -0.93
C PRO A 62 7.61 -1.26 -0.67
N ASN A 63 8.66 -0.49 -0.95
CA ASN A 63 10.03 -0.91 -0.68
C ASN A 63 10.33 -0.89 0.82
N PHE A 64 11.13 -1.85 1.29
CA PHE A 64 11.57 -1.90 2.69
C PHE A 64 12.18 -0.57 3.20
N GLN A 65 12.96 0.12 2.36
CA GLN A 65 13.65 1.37 2.71
C GLN A 65 12.73 2.60 2.68
N GLU A 66 11.66 2.56 1.88
CA GLU A 66 10.67 3.65 1.80
C GLU A 66 9.74 3.65 3.02
N ILE A 67 9.54 2.47 3.62
CA ILE A 67 8.74 2.30 4.84
C ILE A 67 9.62 2.46 6.07
N GLU A 68 10.19 3.64 6.24
CA GLU A 68 10.86 4.08 7.47
C GLU A 68 10.16 5.31 8.04
N LEU A 69 10.17 5.44 9.38
CA LEU A 69 9.46 6.52 10.05
C LEU A 69 9.96 7.89 9.60
N GLU A 70 11.28 8.02 9.41
CA GLU A 70 11.93 9.24 8.95
C GLU A 70 11.47 9.61 7.55
N GLN A 71 11.36 8.64 6.65
CA GLN A 71 10.92 8.86 5.26
C GLN A 71 9.46 9.28 5.19
N ILE A 72 8.60 8.62 5.97
CA ILE A 72 7.17 8.97 6.07
C ILE A 72 7.02 10.38 6.64
N TYR A 73 7.81 10.73 7.65
CA TYR A 73 7.77 12.06 8.27
C TYR A 73 8.22 13.17 7.32
N LEU A 74 9.27 12.94 6.52
CA LEU A 74 9.73 13.90 5.51
C LEU A 74 8.63 14.23 4.48
N GLN A 75 7.85 13.23 4.08
CA GLN A 75 6.73 13.43 3.14
C GLN A 75 5.57 14.25 3.72
N LEU A 76 5.47 14.40 5.04
CA LEU A 76 4.43 15.20 5.68
C LEU A 76 4.77 16.70 5.80
N LYS A 77 6.03 17.07 5.58
CA LYS A 77 6.52 18.46 5.74
C LYS A 77 6.46 19.30 4.47
N HIS A 78 6.12 18.70 3.34
CA HIS A 78 6.04 19.33 2.03
C HIS A 78 4.65 19.14 1.43
#